data_AF-K2E9E8-F1
#
_entry.id   AF-K2E9E8-F1
#
_cell.length_a   1.000
_cell.length_b   1.000
_cell.length_c   1.000
_cell.angle_alpha   90.00
_cell.angle_beta   90.00
_cell.angle_gamma   90.00
#
_symmetry.space_group_name_H-M   'P 1'
#
loop_
_entity.id
_entity.type
_entity.pdbx_description
1 polymer ?
#
loop_
_entity_poly.entity_id
_entity_poly.type
_entity_poly.pdbx_seq_one_letter_code
_entity_poly.pdbx_strand_id
1 'polypeptide(L)'
;IWLIAPYFAIAGLSRVIFPRYLIFLATLLTIFTSYLLSNLKSKLLKSMFLIMFLLISGFFAYGFYFSPSLIPFPEIDKGQYIEGETAGWGAREMMEFARVKSKEKQVIILAEGDFGLIGDVLNVFLRDDDKINIRGFWPLDEKVLSDNQKELKENLVYVVFSQRKEFPENWPIELIKRYDKPGNKTAYYLFELTTIK
;
A
#
# COMPACT_ATOMS: atom_id res chain seq x y z
N ILE A 1 27.56 -24.85 -6.29
CA ILE A 1 28.48 -23.70 -6.07
C ILE A 1 27.82 -22.39 -6.53
N TRP A 2 27.45 -22.26 -7.81
CA TRP A 2 26.87 -21.04 -8.40
C TRP A 2 25.57 -20.49 -7.77
N LEU A 3 24.76 -21.33 -7.10
CA LEU A 3 23.55 -20.88 -6.40
C LEU A 3 23.79 -20.66 -4.89
N ILE A 4 24.60 -21.55 -4.30
CA ILE A 4 24.85 -21.60 -2.86
C ILE A 4 25.79 -20.47 -2.43
N ALA A 5 26.88 -20.23 -3.16
CA ALA A 5 27.86 -19.21 -2.78
C ALA A 5 27.29 -17.78 -2.85
N PRO A 6 26.55 -17.36 -3.89
CA PRO A 6 25.90 -16.04 -3.89
C PRO A 6 24.83 -15.91 -2.82
N TYR A 7 24.04 -16.96 -2.54
CA TYR A 7 23.03 -16.93 -1.48
C TYR A 7 23.67 -16.65 -0.11
N PHE A 8 24.72 -17.39 0.26
CA PHE A 8 25.41 -17.18 1.53
C PHE A 8 26.20 -15.87 1.58
N ALA A 9 26.75 -15.41 0.45
CA ALA A 9 27.38 -14.08 0.36
C ALA A 9 26.35 -12.96 0.62
N ILE A 10 25.17 -13.04 0.00
CA ILE A 10 24.08 -12.08 0.22
C ILE A 10 23.61 -12.17 1.67
N ALA A 11 23.36 -13.37 2.20
CA ALA A 11 22.93 -13.58 3.59
C ALA A 11 23.95 -13.05 4.62
N GLY A 12 25.25 -13.17 4.33
CA GLY A 12 26.32 -12.68 5.22
C GLY A 12 26.59 -11.18 5.12
N LEU A 13 26.41 -10.57 3.94
CA LEU A 13 26.65 -9.13 3.72
C LEU A 13 25.43 -8.26 4.06
N SER A 14 24.22 -8.83 3.99
CA SER A 14 22.99 -8.09 4.21
C SER A 14 22.64 -8.04 5.69
N ARG A 15 22.58 -6.85 6.29
CA ARG A 15 22.03 -6.68 7.66
C ARG A 15 20.52 -6.94 7.73
N VAL A 16 19.80 -6.67 6.64
CA VAL A 16 18.36 -6.94 6.48
C VAL A 16 18.11 -7.31 5.01
N ILE A 17 17.57 -8.50 4.76
CA ILE A 17 17.03 -8.89 3.44
C ILE A 17 15.53 -8.97 3.59
N PHE A 18 14.81 -8.15 2.83
CA PHE A 18 13.37 -8.33 2.75
C PHE A 18 13.05 -9.59 1.95
N PRO A 19 12.18 -10.49 2.45
CA PRO A 19 11.85 -11.75 1.79
C PRO A 19 11.39 -11.57 0.33
N ARG A 20 10.68 -10.48 0.03
CA ARG A 20 10.31 -10.10 -1.34
C ARG A 20 11.48 -10.03 -2.33
N TYR A 21 12.69 -9.71 -1.90
CA TYR A 21 13.87 -9.67 -2.78
C TYR A 21 14.41 -11.05 -3.12
N LEU A 22 13.98 -12.11 -2.41
CA LEU A 22 14.35 -13.49 -2.67
C LEU A 22 13.30 -14.23 -3.50
N ILE A 23 12.21 -13.58 -3.90
CA ILE A 23 11.11 -14.24 -4.62
C ILE A 23 11.56 -14.85 -5.95
N PHE A 24 12.55 -14.24 -6.61
CA PHE A 24 13.13 -14.79 -7.85
C PHE A 24 13.79 -16.16 -7.63
N LEU A 25 14.38 -16.40 -6.45
CA LEU A 25 14.98 -17.67 -6.10
C LEU A 25 13.90 -18.75 -5.96
N ALA A 26 12.73 -18.39 -5.42
CA ALA A 26 11.59 -19.30 -5.33
C ALA A 26 11.11 -19.76 -6.72
N THR A 27 11.11 -18.87 -7.72
CA THR A 27 10.79 -19.24 -9.11
C THR A 27 11.77 -20.28 -9.66
N LEU A 28 13.07 -20.12 -9.43
CA LEU A 28 14.09 -21.10 -9.84
C LEU A 28 13.90 -22.46 -9.13
N LEU A 29 13.64 -22.44 -7.83
CA LEU A 29 13.39 -23.65 -7.04
C LEU A 29 12.14 -24.40 -7.52
N THR A 30 11.14 -23.68 -8.05
CA THR A 30 9.93 -24.29 -8.59
C THR A 30 10.22 -25.14 -9.83
N ILE A 31 11.12 -24.67 -10.72
CA ILE A 31 11.57 -25.42 -11.89
C ILE A 31 12.28 -26.72 -11.47
N PHE A 32 13.23 -26.64 -10.53
CA PHE A 32 13.93 -27.82 -10.03
C PHE A 32 12.99 -28.79 -9.31
N THR A 33 12.02 -28.27 -8.56
CA THR A 33 11.00 -29.08 -7.89
C THR A 33 10.13 -29.83 -8.91
N SER A 34 9.69 -29.15 -9.97
CA SER A 34 8.93 -29.78 -11.07
C SER A 34 9.72 -30.91 -11.73
N TYR A 35 11.02 -30.68 -12.01
CA TYR A 35 11.91 -31.73 -12.54
C TYR A 35 12.08 -32.90 -11.57
N LEU A 36 12.25 -32.65 -10.27
CA LEU A 36 12.34 -33.72 -9.28
C LEU A 36 11.05 -34.54 -9.26
N LEU A 37 9.88 -33.88 -9.23
CA LEU A 37 8.57 -34.53 -9.22
C LEU A 37 8.28 -35.32 -10.50
N SER A 38 8.82 -34.91 -11.66
CA SER A 38 8.65 -35.64 -12.91
C SER A 38 9.45 -36.94 -12.94
N ASN A 39 10.60 -36.98 -12.26
CA ASN A 39 11.48 -38.14 -12.17
C ASN A 39 11.11 -39.12 -11.03
N LEU A 40 10.16 -38.78 -10.15
CA LEU A 40 9.69 -39.69 -9.11
C LEU A 40 8.94 -40.88 -9.73
N LYS A 41 9.45 -42.10 -9.47
CA LYS A 41 8.81 -43.35 -9.91
C LYS A 41 7.53 -43.68 -9.13
N SER A 42 7.45 -43.28 -7.86
CA SER A 42 6.29 -43.55 -7.01
C SER A 42 5.15 -42.57 -7.30
N LYS A 43 4.05 -43.08 -7.87
CA LYS A 43 2.83 -42.30 -8.11
C LYS A 43 2.23 -41.75 -6.82
N LEU A 44 2.28 -42.52 -5.73
CA LEU A 44 1.76 -42.09 -4.43
C LEU A 44 2.49 -40.85 -3.93
N LEU A 45 3.83 -40.88 -3.90
CA LEU A 45 4.65 -39.75 -3.45
C LEU A 45 4.44 -38.53 -4.35
N LYS A 46 4.38 -38.73 -5.67
CA LYS A 46 4.11 -37.65 -6.62
C LYS A 46 2.76 -36.96 -6.33
N SER A 47 1.70 -37.75 -6.12
CA SER A 47 0.38 -37.22 -5.77
C SER A 47 0.39 -36.51 -4.41
N MET A 48 1.07 -37.07 -3.40
CA MET A 48 1.20 -36.42 -2.08
C MET A 48 1.87 -35.05 -2.17
N PHE A 49 3.00 -34.95 -2.87
CA PHE A 49 3.69 -33.66 -3.04
C PHE A 49 2.85 -32.66 -3.84
N LEU A 50 2.15 -33.12 -4.88
CA LEU A 50 1.26 -32.25 -5.65
C LEU A 50 0.10 -31.72 -4.80
N ILE A 51 -0.54 -32.59 -4.01
CA ILE A 51 -1.61 -32.20 -3.09
C ILE A 51 -1.08 -31.19 -2.07
N MET A 52 0.08 -31.46 -1.47
CA MET A 52 0.70 -30.53 -0.51
C MET A 52 0.98 -29.16 -1.15
N PHE A 53 1.53 -29.13 -2.38
CA PHE A 53 1.77 -27.90 -3.12
C PHE A 53 0.47 -27.13 -3.38
N LEU A 54 -0.59 -27.82 -3.82
CA LEU A 54 -1.89 -27.21 -4.07
C LEU A 54 -2.53 -26.67 -2.79
N LEU A 55 -2.41 -27.38 -1.66
CA LEU A 55 -2.93 -26.93 -0.37
C LEU A 55 -2.22 -25.67 0.11
N ILE A 56 -0.87 -25.64 0.06
CA ILE A 56 -0.09 -24.46 0.43
C ILE A 56 -0.42 -23.29 -0.51
N SER A 57 -0.39 -23.52 -1.82
CA SER A 57 -0.70 -22.47 -2.80
C SER A 57 -2.13 -21.95 -2.64
N GLY A 58 -3.09 -22.83 -2.38
CA GLY A 58 -4.48 -22.50 -2.11
C GLY A 58 -4.66 -21.65 -0.86
N PHE A 59 -3.93 -21.98 0.22
CA PHE A 59 -3.92 -21.17 1.45
C PHE A 59 -3.44 -19.74 1.20
N PHE A 60 -2.33 -19.56 0.48
CA PHE A 60 -1.84 -18.22 0.12
C PHE A 60 -2.81 -17.50 -0.83
N ALA A 61 -3.29 -18.18 -1.88
CA ALA A 61 -4.22 -17.60 -2.84
C ALA A 61 -5.51 -17.13 -2.17
N TYR A 62 -6.05 -17.90 -1.22
CA TYR A 62 -7.23 -17.50 -0.46
C TYR A 62 -7.04 -16.15 0.24
N GLY A 63 -5.88 -15.93 0.88
CA GLY A 63 -5.52 -14.64 1.47
C GLY A 63 -5.54 -13.51 0.45
N PHE A 64 -4.93 -13.68 -0.72
CA PHE A 64 -4.90 -12.65 -1.75
C PHE A 64 -6.29 -12.28 -2.32
N TYR A 65 -7.15 -13.26 -2.55
CA TYR A 65 -8.44 -13.02 -3.20
C TYR A 65 -9.54 -12.58 -2.23
N PHE A 66 -9.56 -13.14 -1.02
CA PHE A 66 -10.70 -12.99 -0.11
C PHE A 66 -10.37 -12.25 1.17
N SER A 67 -9.12 -12.23 1.61
CA SER A 67 -8.75 -11.60 2.89
C SER A 67 -7.32 -11.07 2.87
N PRO A 68 -7.04 -9.96 2.16
CA PRO A 68 -5.69 -9.43 2.03
C PRO A 68 -5.00 -9.12 3.35
N SER A 69 -5.77 -8.81 4.41
CA SER A 69 -5.26 -8.59 5.76
C SER A 69 -4.71 -9.85 6.45
N LEU A 70 -5.10 -11.04 5.98
CA LEU A 70 -4.71 -12.33 6.54
C LEU A 70 -3.61 -13.02 5.74
N ILE A 71 -3.05 -12.36 4.72
CA ILE A 71 -1.94 -12.94 3.95
C ILE A 71 -0.78 -13.22 4.93
N PRO A 72 -0.25 -14.46 4.97
CA PRO A 72 0.77 -14.88 5.92
C PRO A 72 2.16 -14.39 5.50
N PHE A 73 2.30 -13.08 5.25
CA PHE A 73 3.60 -12.48 4.98
C PHE A 73 4.48 -12.52 6.22
N PRO A 74 5.81 -12.58 6.04
CA PRO A 74 6.76 -12.25 7.11
C PRO A 74 6.45 -10.86 7.67
N GLU A 75 6.64 -10.66 8.97
CA GLU A 75 6.26 -9.41 9.67
C GLU A 75 6.83 -8.15 9.01
N ILE A 76 8.05 -8.23 8.49
CA ILE A 76 8.69 -7.11 7.80
C ILE A 76 7.99 -6.72 6.48
N ASP A 77 7.42 -7.69 5.76
CA ASP A 77 6.68 -7.45 4.52
C ASP A 77 5.21 -7.09 4.84
N LYS A 78 4.60 -7.66 5.90
CA LYS A 78 3.29 -7.18 6.40
C LYS A 78 3.32 -5.70 6.72
N GLY A 79 4.37 -5.24 7.38
CA GLY A 79 4.57 -3.83 7.68
C GLY A 79 4.63 -2.95 6.44
N GLN A 80 5.00 -3.47 5.26
CA GLN A 80 5.09 -2.67 4.03
C GLN A 80 3.81 -2.75 3.19
N TYR A 81 3.21 -3.93 3.08
CA TYR A 81 2.09 -4.18 2.17
C TYR A 81 0.71 -4.10 2.83
N ILE A 82 0.62 -4.32 4.13
CA ILE A 82 -0.66 -4.46 4.83
C ILE A 82 -0.83 -3.38 5.89
N GLU A 83 0.13 -3.20 6.78
CA GLU A 83 -0.09 -2.46 8.04
C GLU A 83 0.58 -1.09 8.11
N GLY A 84 1.61 -0.84 7.30
CA GLY A 84 2.41 0.38 7.41
C GLY A 84 1.89 1.56 6.62
N GLU A 85 2.59 2.66 6.73
CA GLU A 85 2.21 3.98 6.21
C GLU A 85 2.01 3.99 4.70
N THR A 86 2.76 3.19 3.94
CA THR A 86 2.65 3.10 2.47
C THR A 86 1.55 2.14 1.99
N ALA A 87 0.91 1.37 2.87
CA ALA A 87 -0.13 0.43 2.47
C ALA A 87 -1.41 1.17 2.02
N GLY A 88 -1.90 0.89 0.81
CA GLY A 88 -2.96 1.65 0.13
C GLY A 88 -4.39 1.51 0.66
N TRP A 89 -4.59 1.06 1.91
CA TRP A 89 -5.92 0.92 2.50
C TRP A 89 -6.66 2.25 2.58
N GLY A 90 -7.87 2.32 2.04
CA GLY A 90 -8.70 3.53 2.04
C GLY A 90 -8.45 4.49 0.87
N ALA A 91 -7.36 4.33 0.10
CA ALA A 91 -7.04 5.23 -1.01
C ALA A 91 -8.11 5.20 -2.11
N ARG A 92 -8.60 4.02 -2.47
CA ARG A 92 -9.69 3.86 -3.44
C ARG A 92 -10.97 4.53 -2.94
N GLU A 93 -11.32 4.33 -1.68
CA GLU A 93 -12.51 4.91 -1.05
C GLU A 93 -12.43 6.43 -0.97
N MET A 94 -11.25 6.99 -0.67
CA MET A 94 -11.00 8.44 -0.71
C MET A 94 -11.19 9.00 -2.12
N MET A 95 -10.65 8.31 -3.13
CA MET A 95 -10.75 8.75 -4.51
C MET A 95 -12.17 8.63 -5.07
N GLU A 96 -12.94 7.61 -4.70
CA GLU A 96 -14.36 7.56 -5.03
C GLU A 96 -15.16 8.68 -4.32
N PHE A 97 -14.85 8.99 -3.06
CA PHE A 97 -15.44 10.14 -2.37
C PHE A 97 -15.14 11.46 -3.11
N ALA A 98 -13.87 11.70 -3.44
CA ALA A 98 -13.44 12.87 -4.19
C ALA A 98 -14.12 12.95 -5.57
N ARG A 99 -14.30 11.82 -6.26
CA ARG A 99 -14.98 11.73 -7.56
C ARG A 99 -16.46 12.05 -7.49
N VAL A 100 -17.14 11.66 -6.42
CA VAL A 100 -18.53 12.09 -6.20
C VAL A 100 -18.59 13.61 -6.03
N LYS A 101 -17.68 14.18 -5.25
CA LYS A 101 -17.59 15.61 -5.00
C LYS A 101 -17.15 16.44 -6.20
N SER A 102 -16.32 15.86 -7.06
CA SER A 102 -15.83 16.50 -8.28
C SER A 102 -16.92 16.78 -9.32
N LYS A 103 -18.11 16.17 -9.15
CA LYS A 103 -19.31 16.46 -9.96
C LYS A 103 -19.93 17.81 -9.62
N GLU A 104 -19.79 18.26 -8.37
CA GLU A 104 -20.34 19.54 -7.88
C GLU A 104 -19.39 20.69 -8.21
N LYS A 105 -18.10 20.51 -7.91
CA LYS A 105 -17.04 21.52 -8.08
C LYS A 105 -15.70 20.81 -8.25
N GLN A 106 -14.72 21.44 -8.87
CA GLN A 106 -13.39 20.85 -8.98
C GLN A 106 -12.80 20.56 -7.58
N VAL A 107 -12.15 19.41 -7.45
CA VAL A 107 -11.54 18.95 -6.19
C VAL A 107 -10.02 19.10 -6.27
N ILE A 108 -9.43 19.63 -5.21
CA ILE A 108 -7.98 19.65 -4.97
C ILE A 108 -7.69 18.80 -3.74
N ILE A 109 -6.75 17.86 -3.85
CA ILE A 109 -6.28 17.05 -2.73
C ILE A 109 -4.85 17.46 -2.39
N LEU A 110 -4.64 17.96 -1.18
CA LEU A 110 -3.32 18.23 -0.61
C LEU A 110 -2.87 16.96 0.13
N ALA A 111 -1.89 16.24 -0.41
CA ALA A 111 -1.45 14.94 0.08
C ALA A 111 -0.11 15.05 0.82
N GLU A 112 0.03 14.35 1.96
CA GLU A 112 1.25 14.29 2.77
C GLU A 112 2.33 13.45 2.08
N GLY A 113 3.09 14.10 1.21
CA GLY A 113 4.20 13.54 0.46
C GLY A 113 3.87 12.99 -0.93
N ASP A 114 4.90 13.01 -1.76
CA ASP A 114 5.08 12.37 -3.06
C ASP A 114 6.29 11.40 -2.99
N PHE A 115 6.74 10.84 -4.11
CA PHE A 115 7.84 9.86 -4.20
C PHE A 115 7.55 8.50 -3.55
N GLY A 116 6.41 7.90 -3.90
CA GLY A 116 5.95 6.62 -3.38
C GLY A 116 5.11 6.73 -2.10
N LEU A 117 4.73 7.96 -1.72
CA LEU A 117 3.85 8.26 -0.60
C LEU A 117 2.39 8.45 -1.04
N ILE A 118 1.53 8.92 -0.13
CA ILE A 118 0.08 8.94 -0.34
C ILE A 118 -0.35 9.76 -1.56
N GLY A 119 0.37 10.82 -1.94
CA GLY A 119 0.09 11.54 -3.19
C GLY A 119 0.15 10.62 -4.41
N ASP A 120 1.20 9.81 -4.54
CA ASP A 120 1.36 8.86 -5.65
C ASP A 120 0.40 7.68 -5.55
N VAL A 121 0.10 7.21 -4.33
CA VAL A 121 -0.90 6.16 -4.12
C VAL A 121 -2.27 6.61 -4.61
N LEU A 122 -2.67 7.87 -4.34
CA LEU A 122 -3.94 8.41 -4.83
C LEU A 122 -3.94 8.60 -6.35
N ASN A 123 -2.80 9.01 -6.93
CA ASN A 123 -2.65 9.16 -8.39
C ASN A 123 -2.91 7.85 -9.15
N VAL A 124 -2.60 6.67 -8.57
CA VAL A 124 -2.92 5.36 -9.19
C VAL A 124 -4.43 5.18 -9.46
N PHE A 125 -5.29 5.84 -8.67
CA PHE A 125 -6.75 5.73 -8.78
C PHE A 125 -7.39 6.90 -9.54
N LEU A 126 -6.59 7.86 -10.01
CA LEU A 126 -7.04 8.99 -10.81
C LEU A 126 -7.45 8.51 -12.20
N ARG A 127 -8.59 9.00 -12.71
CA ARG A 127 -9.08 8.73 -14.07
C ARG A 127 -8.97 9.98 -14.93
N ASP A 128 -8.86 9.80 -16.24
CA ASP A 128 -8.69 10.90 -17.20
C ASP A 128 -9.87 11.91 -17.18
N ASP A 129 -11.06 11.46 -16.79
CA ASP A 129 -12.28 12.27 -16.70
C ASP A 129 -12.52 12.89 -15.32
N ASP A 130 -11.63 12.63 -14.35
CA ASP A 130 -11.75 13.18 -12.99
C ASP A 130 -11.44 14.68 -12.98
N LYS A 131 -12.35 15.48 -12.40
CA LYS A 131 -12.08 16.89 -12.04
C LYS A 131 -11.36 16.97 -10.69
N ILE A 132 -10.28 16.22 -10.54
CA ILE A 132 -9.50 16.08 -9.31
C ILE A 132 -8.05 16.43 -9.61
N ASN A 133 -7.46 17.30 -8.80
CA ASN A 133 -6.04 17.65 -8.84
C ASN A 133 -5.36 17.24 -7.54
N ILE A 134 -4.41 16.31 -7.61
CA ILE A 134 -3.66 15.83 -6.44
C ILE A 134 -2.31 16.54 -6.39
N ARG A 135 -2.00 17.14 -5.23
CA ARG A 135 -0.76 17.89 -4.99
C ARG A 135 -0.05 17.28 -3.77
N GLY A 136 1.13 16.69 -3.99
CA GLY A 136 1.99 16.19 -2.92
C GLY A 136 2.77 17.32 -2.25
N PHE A 137 2.84 17.32 -0.92
CA PHE A 137 3.66 18.25 -0.14
C PHE A 137 4.47 17.51 0.92
N TRP A 138 5.77 17.79 0.98
CA TRP A 138 6.65 17.29 2.03
C TRP A 138 7.57 18.42 2.56
N PRO A 139 7.33 18.94 3.78
CA PRO A 139 6.24 18.60 4.70
C PRO A 139 4.89 19.20 4.27
N LEU A 140 3.79 18.57 4.70
CA LEU A 140 2.45 19.16 4.68
C LEU A 140 2.16 19.79 6.05
N ASP A 141 2.28 21.11 6.13
CA ASP A 141 2.21 21.90 7.37
C ASP A 141 1.21 23.06 7.28
N GLU A 142 1.09 23.84 8.36
CA GLU A 142 0.19 24.99 8.46
C GLU A 142 0.40 26.03 7.36
N LYS A 143 1.66 26.22 6.93
CA LYS A 143 1.98 27.16 5.86
C LYS A 143 1.39 26.68 4.55
N VAL A 144 1.50 25.40 4.23
CA VAL A 144 0.86 24.81 3.04
C VAL A 144 -0.67 24.95 3.12
N LEU A 145 -1.28 24.68 4.27
CA LEU A 145 -2.73 24.84 4.46
C LEU A 145 -3.17 26.30 4.25
N SER A 146 -2.39 27.25 4.77
CA SER A 146 -2.63 28.69 4.63
C SER A 146 -2.45 29.18 3.19
N ASP A 147 -1.37 28.77 2.53
CA ASP A 147 -1.04 29.13 1.15
C ASP A 147 -2.13 28.64 0.14
N ASN A 148 -2.85 27.57 0.50
CA ASN A 148 -3.94 27.00 -0.30
C ASN A 148 -5.36 27.50 0.08
N GLN A 149 -5.52 28.38 1.07
CA GLN A 149 -6.83 28.94 1.45
C GLN A 149 -7.54 29.62 0.27
N LYS A 150 -6.76 30.25 -0.64
CA LYS A 150 -7.28 30.89 -1.85
C LYS A 150 -8.07 29.94 -2.76
N GLU A 151 -7.77 28.65 -2.71
CA GLU A 151 -8.39 27.62 -3.56
C GLU A 151 -9.85 27.35 -3.16
N LEU A 152 -10.22 27.59 -1.89
CA LEU A 152 -11.58 27.37 -1.38
C LEU A 152 -12.64 28.20 -2.10
N LYS A 153 -12.25 29.32 -2.71
CA LYS A 153 -13.14 30.18 -3.51
C LYS A 153 -13.77 29.41 -4.67
N GLU A 154 -12.96 28.67 -5.43
CA GLU A 154 -13.34 28.04 -6.70
C GLU A 154 -13.30 26.51 -6.67
N ASN A 155 -12.76 25.91 -5.62
CA ASN A 155 -12.57 24.46 -5.51
C ASN A 155 -13.06 23.91 -4.16
N LEU A 156 -13.28 22.60 -4.11
CA LEU A 156 -13.34 21.84 -2.86
C LEU A 156 -11.91 21.37 -2.55
N VAL A 157 -11.45 21.58 -1.32
CA VAL A 157 -10.06 21.26 -0.97
C VAL A 157 -10.05 20.25 0.16
N TYR A 158 -9.47 19.08 -0.11
CA TYR A 158 -9.29 18.01 0.87
C TYR A 158 -7.81 17.86 1.21
N VAL A 159 -7.54 17.38 2.42
CA VAL A 159 -6.19 17.18 2.94
C VAL A 159 -6.04 15.74 3.39
N VAL A 160 -5.00 15.06 2.93
CA VAL A 160 -4.77 13.64 3.22
C VAL A 160 -3.44 13.46 3.94
N PHE A 161 -3.49 12.92 5.16
CA PHE A 161 -2.32 12.56 5.95
C PHE A 161 -2.17 11.05 6.05
N SER A 162 -0.93 10.58 6.00
CA SER A 162 -0.59 9.16 5.99
C SER A 162 0.38 8.71 7.09
N GLN A 163 1.21 9.62 7.59
CA GLN A 163 2.24 9.34 8.59
C GLN A 163 1.92 10.01 9.93
N ARG A 164 1.30 11.20 9.87
CA ARG A 164 0.91 11.96 11.06
C ARG A 164 -0.28 11.32 11.79
N LYS A 165 -0.21 11.30 13.13
CA LYS A 165 -1.27 10.80 14.02
C LYS A 165 -1.95 11.89 14.84
N GLU A 166 -1.24 13.00 15.08
CA GLU A 166 -1.70 14.11 15.90
C GLU A 166 -1.75 15.39 15.06
N PHE A 167 -2.85 16.13 15.18
CA PHE A 167 -3.15 17.30 14.37
C PHE A 167 -3.39 18.49 15.31
N PRO A 168 -2.69 19.63 15.11
CA PRO A 168 -2.92 20.82 15.91
C PRO A 168 -4.37 21.34 15.77
N GLU A 169 -5.01 21.68 16.88
CA GLU A 169 -6.40 22.18 16.89
C GLU A 169 -6.57 23.54 16.18
N ASN A 170 -5.48 24.30 16.05
CA ASN A 170 -5.48 25.59 15.36
C ASN A 170 -5.43 25.45 13.83
N TRP A 171 -5.22 24.25 13.29
CA TRP A 171 -5.20 24.07 11.85
C TRP A 171 -6.60 24.22 11.25
N PRO A 172 -6.73 24.86 10.07
CA PRO A 172 -8.01 25.06 9.42
C PRO A 172 -8.45 23.78 8.69
N ILE A 173 -8.63 22.68 9.42
CA ILE A 173 -9.02 21.37 8.87
C ILE A 173 -10.11 20.72 9.71
N GLU A 174 -11.03 20.02 9.06
CA GLU A 174 -12.09 19.24 9.70
C GLU A 174 -12.02 17.77 9.28
N LEU A 175 -11.99 16.85 10.23
CA LEU A 175 -11.86 15.43 9.95
C LEU A 175 -13.13 14.89 9.30
N ILE A 176 -13.02 14.41 8.06
CA ILE A 176 -14.12 13.74 7.37
C ILE A 176 -14.14 12.26 7.75
N LYS A 177 -12.98 11.60 7.61
CA LYS A 177 -12.90 10.14 7.80
C LYS A 177 -11.49 9.67 8.11
N ARG A 178 -11.43 8.68 8.99
CA ARG A 178 -10.23 7.88 9.30
C ARG A 178 -10.36 6.51 8.66
N TYR A 179 -9.28 6.06 8.01
CA TYR A 179 -9.19 4.79 7.32
C TYR A 179 -8.15 3.92 8.03
N ASP A 180 -8.63 3.12 8.98
CA ASP A 180 -7.80 2.18 9.73
C ASP A 180 -7.22 1.10 8.83
N LYS A 181 -5.92 0.83 8.98
CA LYS A 181 -5.26 -0.31 8.33
C LYS A 181 -5.33 -1.53 9.24
N PRO A 182 -5.24 -2.76 8.69
CA PRO A 182 -5.19 -3.96 9.50
C PRO A 182 -4.13 -3.87 10.60
N GLY A 183 -4.47 -4.38 11.78
CA GLY A 183 -3.63 -4.27 12.97
C GLY A 183 -3.69 -2.90 13.69
N ASN A 184 -4.44 -1.92 13.18
CA ASN A 184 -4.69 -0.60 13.78
C ASN A 184 -3.41 0.18 14.17
N LYS A 185 -2.28 -0.10 13.49
CA LYS A 185 -0.99 0.55 13.76
C LYS A 185 -0.86 1.91 13.09
N THR A 186 -1.44 2.02 11.89
CA THR A 186 -1.44 3.23 11.06
C THR A 186 -2.83 3.43 10.44
N ALA A 187 -3.09 4.64 9.96
CA ALA A 187 -4.33 5.00 9.29
C ALA A 187 -4.07 6.12 8.30
N TYR A 188 -4.91 6.21 7.28
CA TYR A 188 -5.01 7.44 6.51
C TYR A 188 -6.11 8.34 7.07
N TYR A 189 -5.88 9.65 7.03
CA TYR A 189 -6.83 10.65 7.50
C TYR A 189 -7.22 11.54 6.34
N LEU A 190 -8.51 11.64 6.08
CA LEU A 190 -9.10 12.55 5.12
C LEU A 190 -9.75 13.71 5.87
N PHE A 191 -9.30 14.92 5.58
CA PHE A 191 -9.83 16.15 6.11
C PHE A 191 -10.39 17.04 5.00
N GLU A 192 -11.32 17.91 5.36
CA GLU A 192 -11.70 19.10 4.59
C GLU A 192 -10.84 20.28 5.05
N LEU A 193 -10.32 21.06 4.10
CA LEU A 193 -9.71 22.35 4.42
C LEU A 193 -10.82 23.37 4.65
N THR A 194 -10.84 24.00 5.82
CA THR A 194 -11.82 25.01 6.20
C THR A 194 -11.21 26.41 6.09
N THR A 195 -12.06 27.44 6.19
CA THR A 195 -11.59 28.82 6.25
C THR A 195 -10.95 29.11 7.59
N ILE A 196 -9.78 29.76 7.59
CA ILE A 196 -9.16 30.28 8.82
C ILE A 196 -10.15 31.24 9.51
N LYS A 197 -10.43 30.99 10.79
CA LYS A 197 -11.29 31.86 11.61
C LYS A 197 -10.57 33.14 12.05
#